data_AF-A0AA36Y4P3-F1
#
_entry.id   AF-A0AA36Y4P3-F1
#
_cell.length_a   1.000
_cell.length_b   1.000
_cell.length_c   1.000
_cell.angle_alpha   90.00
_cell.angle_beta   90.00
_cell.angle_gamma   90.00
#
_symmetry.space_group_name_H-M   'P 1'
#
loop_
_entity.id
_entity.type
_entity.pdbx_description
1 polymer ?
#
loop_
_entity_poly.entity_id
_entity_poly.type
_entity_poly.pdbx_seq_one_letter_code
_entity_poly.pdbx_strand_id
1 'polypeptide(L)' 'MDINNLTKLAELFKQYPFLKDELVKYSDKFAALNNPLAKAVVSQVNLEQVSQTSGLDVNTLIAKIKEIIAAHQA' A
#
# COMPACT_ATOMS: atom_id res chain seq x y z
N MET A 1 4.23 14.36 2.10
CA MET A 1 5.09 13.17 2.09
C MET A 1 5.37 12.82 0.64
N ASP A 2 6.63 12.62 0.26
CA ASP A 2 6.98 12.12 -1.07
C ASP A 2 6.86 10.60 -1.12
N ILE A 3 5.85 10.10 -1.83
CA ILE A 3 5.61 8.67 -2.02
C ILE A 3 6.36 8.19 -3.26
N ASN A 4 7.31 7.28 -3.06
CA ASN A 4 8.16 6.65 -4.07
C ASN A 4 8.25 5.12 -3.87
N ASN A 5 8.96 4.42 -4.77
CA ASN A 5 9.11 2.96 -4.74
C ASN A 5 9.76 2.43 -3.45
N LEU A 6 10.63 3.22 -2.81
CA LEU A 6 11.31 2.88 -1.56
C LEU A 6 10.47 3.17 -0.32
N THR A 7 9.32 3.82 -0.48
CA THR A 7 8.43 4.16 0.63
C THR A 7 7.87 2.88 1.26
N LYS A 8 7.97 2.77 2.59
CA LYS A 8 7.48 1.61 3.34
C LYS A 8 5.96 1.64 3.46
N LEU A 9 5.32 0.48 3.29
CA LEU A 9 3.87 0.35 3.51
C LEU A 9 3.48 0.70 4.95
N ALA A 10 4.30 0.31 5.93
CA ALA A 10 4.06 0.66 7.34
C ALA A 10 3.98 2.17 7.59
N GLU A 11 4.83 2.96 6.94
CA GLU A 11 4.82 4.42 7.06
C GLU A 11 3.54 5.01 6.47
N LEU A 12 3.11 4.49 5.32
CA LEU A 12 1.86 4.89 4.67
C LEU A 12 0.65 4.55 5.55
N PHE A 13 0.58 3.35 6.13
CA PHE A 13 -0.53 2.98 7.01
C PHE A 13 -0.53 3.74 8.34
N LYS A 14 0.65 4.16 8.82
CA LYS A 14 0.76 4.99 10.01
C LYS A 14 0.20 6.40 9.78
N GLN A 15 0.45 6.98 8.60
CA GLN A 15 -0.09 8.29 8.24
C GLN A 15 -1.55 8.22 7.75
N TYR A 16 -1.89 7.17 7.02
CA TYR A 16 -3.16 6.97 6.35
C TYR A 16 -3.71 5.57 6.66
N PRO A 17 -4.30 5.35 7.85
CA PRO A 17 -4.79 4.04 8.26
C PRO A 17 -5.87 3.46 7.31
N PHE A 18 -6.64 4.32 6.64
CA PHE A 18 -7.66 3.93 5.67
C PHE A 18 -7.08 3.29 4.39
N LEU A 19 -5.81 3.56 4.04
CA LEU A 19 -5.19 2.98 2.84
C LEU A 19 -5.20 1.46 2.84
N LYS A 20 -5.10 0.86 4.02
CA LYS A 20 -5.06 -0.59 4.17
C LYS A 20 -6.35 -1.23 3.64
N ASP A 21 -7.50 -0.72 4.06
CA ASP A 21 -8.81 -1.20 3.60
C ASP A 21 -9.07 -0.86 2.14
N GLU A 22 -8.68 0.34 1.69
CA GLU A 22 -8.87 0.75 0.29
C GLU A 22 -8.03 -0.07 -0.69
N LEU A 23 -6.79 -0.41 -0.34
CA LEU A 23 -5.94 -1.31 -1.15
C LEU A 23 -6.53 -2.72 -1.20
N VAL A 24 -7.04 -3.24 -0.08
CA VAL A 24 -7.69 -4.56 -0.02
C VAL A 24 -8.95 -4.60 -0.89
N LYS A 25 -9.75 -3.52 -0.90
CA LYS A 25 -10.92 -3.39 -1.80
C LYS A 25 -10.53 -3.26 -3.26
N TYR A 26 -9.39 -2.61 -3.55
CA TYR A 26 -8.92 -2.41 -4.92
C TYR A 26 -8.48 -3.72 -5.59
N SER A 27 -7.82 -4.63 -4.85
CA SER A 27 -7.43 -5.93 -5.40
C SER A 27 -7.22 -6.99 -4.31
N ASP A 28 -7.68 -8.21 -4.57
CA ASP A 28 -7.48 -9.38 -3.70
C ASP A 28 -6.00 -9.67 -3.41
N LYS A 29 -5.08 -9.19 -4.27
CA LYS A 29 -3.63 -9.29 -4.05
C LYS A 29 -3.18 -8.59 -2.77
N PHE A 30 -3.95 -7.62 -2.30
CA PHE A 30 -3.72 -6.88 -1.07
C PHE A 30 -4.44 -7.49 0.13
N ALA A 31 -5.21 -8.59 0.00
CA ALA A 31 -5.88 -9.23 1.12
C ALA A 31 -4.91 -9.62 2.26
N ALA A 32 -3.65 -9.91 1.92
CA ALA A 32 -2.60 -10.16 2.89
C ALA A 32 -2.34 -8.97 3.83
N LEU A 33 -2.62 -7.72 3.42
CA LEU A 33 -2.46 -6.54 4.28
C LEU A 33 -3.37 -6.59 5.52
N ASN A 34 -4.57 -7.18 5.38
CA ASN A 34 -5.53 -7.39 6.47
C ASN A 34 -5.24 -8.65 7.30
N ASN A 35 -4.36 -9.53 6.84
CA ASN A 35 -4.03 -10.76 7.57
C ASN A 35 -3.11 -10.47 8.79
N PRO A 36 -3.50 -10.83 10.02
CA PRO A 36 -2.67 -10.68 11.22
C PRO A 36 -1.29 -11.33 11.10
N LEU A 37 -1.19 -12.45 10.38
CA LEU A 37 0.06 -13.20 10.21
C LEU A 37 1.05 -12.48 9.28
N ALA A 38 0.54 -11.70 8.32
CA ALA A 38 1.36 -10.94 7.40
C ALA A 38 1.81 -9.58 7.97
N LYS A 39 1.33 -9.18 9.15
CA LYS A 39 1.60 -7.86 9.75
C LYS A 39 3.09 -7.56 9.91
N ALA A 40 3.88 -8.56 10.29
CA ALA A 40 5.33 -8.41 10.45
C ALA A 40 6.06 -8.20 9.11
N VAL A 41 5.59 -8.85 8.04
CA VAL A 41 6.16 -8.69 6.69
C VAL A 41 5.75 -7.33 6.11
N VAL A 42 4.47 -6.97 6.25
CA VAL A 42 3.91 -5.70 5.77
C VAL A 42 4.62 -4.48 6.37
N SER A 43 5.10 -4.58 7.61
CA SER A 43 5.83 -3.48 8.25
C SER A 43 7.27 -3.32 7.73
N GLN A 44 7.82 -4.33 7.07
CA GLN A 44 9.20 -4.34 6.57
C GLN A 44 9.30 -4.06 5.07
N VAL A 45 8.22 -4.27 4.31
CA VAL A 45 8.23 -4.12 2.85
C VAL A 45 7.99 -2.68 2.37
N ASN A 46 8.58 -2.37 1.21
CA ASN A 46 8.34 -1.14 0.46
C ASN A 46 7.39 -1.35 -0.74
N LEU A 47 6.98 -0.27 -1.40
CA LEU A 47 6.08 -0.33 -2.55
C LEU A 47 6.65 -1.14 -3.73
N GLU A 48 7.96 -1.13 -3.93
CA GLU A 48 8.63 -1.93 -4.96
C GLU A 48 8.47 -3.44 -4.73
N GLN A 49 8.74 -3.91 -3.50
CA GLN A 49 8.61 -5.32 -3.13
C GLN A 49 7.15 -5.80 -3.21
N VAL A 50 6.22 -4.91 -2.85
CA VAL A 50 4.78 -5.19 -2.94
C VAL A 50 4.34 -5.27 -4.39
N SER A 51 4.85 -4.37 -5.24
CA SER A 51 4.67 -4.40 -6.70
C SER A 51 5.19 -5.72 -7.29
N GLN A 52 6.38 -6.17 -6.92
CA GLN A 52 6.94 -7.45 -7.35
C GLN A 52 6.07 -8.64 -6.93
N THR A 53 5.63 -8.66 -5.67
CA THR A 53 4.82 -9.77 -5.12
C THR A 53 3.41 -9.80 -5.69
N SER A 54 2.82 -8.63 -5.95
CA SER A 54 1.50 -8.50 -6.57
C SER A 54 1.54 -8.59 -8.09
N GLY A 55 2.71 -8.49 -8.73
CA GLY A 55 2.82 -8.36 -10.19
C GLY A 55 2.13 -7.10 -10.74
N LEU A 56 1.92 -6.08 -9.90
CA LEU A 56 1.47 -4.75 -10.33
C LEU A 56 2.70 -3.88 -10.57
N ASP A 57 2.66 -2.99 -11.56
CA ASP A 57 3.72 -2.01 -11.74
C ASP A 57 3.81 -1.04 -10.55
N VAL A 58 5.03 -0.72 -10.12
CA VAL A 58 5.25 0.12 -8.93
C VAL A 58 4.75 1.54 -9.12
N ASN A 59 4.83 2.09 -10.35
CA ASN A 59 4.30 3.42 -10.63
C ASN A 59 2.77 3.42 -10.60
N THR A 60 2.15 2.36 -11.11
CA THR A 60 0.70 2.14 -11.02
C THR A 60 0.26 2.07 -9.55
N LEU A 61 0.99 1.33 -8.71
CA LEU A 61 0.70 1.26 -7.27
C LEU A 61 0.82 2.62 -6.59
N ILE A 62 1.91 3.36 -6.85
CA ILE A 62 2.14 4.70 -6.29
C ILE A 62 1.03 5.66 -6.73
N ALA A 63 0.68 5.66 -8.02
CA ALA A 63 -0.38 6.51 -8.56
C ALA A 63 -1.71 6.21 -7.87
N LYS A 64 -2.04 4.93 -7.67
CA LYS A 64 -3.30 4.53 -7.04
C LYS A 64 -3.36 4.90 -5.56
N ILE A 65 -2.26 4.74 -4.84
CA ILE A 65 -2.15 5.21 -3.45
C ILE A 65 -2.37 6.73 -3.37
N LYS A 66 -1.74 7.51 -4.26
CA LYS A 66 -1.91 8.97 -4.32
C LYS A 66 -3.36 9.35 -4.63
N GLU A 67 -4.01 8.65 -5.55
CA GLU A 67 -5.42 8.85 -5.91
C GLU A 67 -6.35 8.61 -4.71
N ILE A 68 -6.16 7.50 -3.98
CA ILE A 68 -6.97 7.17 -2.79
C ILE A 68 -6.78 8.22 -1.69
N ILE A 69 -5.54 8.65 -1.44
CA ILE A 69 -5.24 9.70 -0.45
C ILE A 69 -5.94 11.01 -0.86
N ALA A 70 -5.80 11.42 -2.12
CA ALA A 70 -6.43 12.64 -2.61
C ALA A 70 -7.96 12.59 -2.49
N ALA A 71 -8.57 11.44 -2.82
CA ALA A 71 -10.02 11.26 -2.70
C ALA A 71 -10.53 11.32 -1.25
N HIS A 72 -9.72 10.91 -0.26
CA HIS A 72 -10.07 10.99 1.16
C HIS A 72 -9.74 12.34 1.81
N GLN A 73 -8.90 13.15 1.17
CA GLN A 73 -8.55 14.51 1.62
C GLN A 73 -9.41 15.60 0.98
N ALA A 74 -10.29 15.24 0.05
CA ALA A 74 -11.18 16.14 -0.69
C ALA A 74 -12.49 16.43 0.05
#